data_AF-A0A2E8VI03-F1
#
_entry.id   AF-A0A2E8VI03-F1
#
_cell.length_a   1.000
_cell.length_b   1.000
_cell.length_c   1.000
_cell.angle_alpha   90.00
_cell.angle_beta   90.00
_cell.angle_gamma   90.00
#
_symmetry.space_group_name_H-M   'P 1'
#
loop_
_entity.id
_entity.type
_entity.pdbx_description
1 polymer ?
#
loop_
_entity_poly.entity_id
_entity_poly.type
_entity_poly.pdbx_seq_one_letter_code
_entity_poly.pdbx_strand_id
1 'polypeptide(L)'
;MLLREDIPEPFLAPAEAAVRWINEQEGRSYELTGLADAPATPHPGSPIELGLVLCDGELCSREQIRITGSDGKWEFDAGQVAAQEIPPLLDPPAGVRRTWLEAQLGKFEFVLLLFYRGRW
;
A
#
# COMPACT_ATOMS: atom_id res chain seq x y z
N MET A 1 6.91 -0.51 -1.69
CA MET A 1 6.34 0.63 -0.94
C MET A 1 7.43 1.67 -0.71
N LEU A 2 7.13 2.92 -1.05
CA LEU A 2 7.95 4.11 -0.81
C LEU A 2 7.32 4.91 0.33
N LEU A 3 8.13 5.44 1.24
CA LEU A 3 7.68 6.41 2.23
C LEU A 3 7.55 7.78 1.58
N ARG A 4 6.79 8.70 2.20
CA ARG A 4 6.53 10.04 1.66
C ARG A 4 7.81 10.77 1.26
N GLU A 5 8.83 10.72 2.12
CA GLU A 5 10.14 11.35 1.90
C GLU A 5 10.93 10.76 0.74
N ASP A 6 10.61 9.54 0.33
CA ASP A 6 11.29 8.80 -0.75
C ASP A 6 10.49 8.82 -2.07
N ILE A 7 9.34 9.52 -2.12
CA ILE A 7 8.54 9.63 -3.34
C ILE A 7 9.31 10.45 -4.38
N PRO A 8 9.58 9.92 -5.59
CA PRO A 8 10.21 10.69 -6.65
C PRO A 8 9.37 11.91 -7.03
N GLU A 9 10.03 13.04 -7.29
CA GLU A 9 9.37 14.29 -7.69
C GLU A 9 8.26 14.15 -8.76
N PRO A 10 8.45 13.35 -9.83
CA PRO A 10 7.41 13.19 -10.86
C PRO A 10 6.08 12.64 -10.33
N PHE A 11 6.09 11.95 -9.19
CA PHE A 11 4.90 11.37 -8.57
C PHE A 11 4.35 12.19 -7.41
N LEU A 12 5.16 13.05 -6.79
CA LEU A 12 4.77 13.76 -5.57
C LEU A 12 3.59 14.71 -5.81
N ALA A 13 3.73 15.65 -6.74
CA ALA A 13 2.69 16.62 -7.05
C ALA A 13 1.34 15.99 -7.49
N PRO A 14 1.33 15.00 -8.43
CA PRO A 14 0.08 14.34 -8.79
C PRO A 14 -0.49 13.48 -7.64
N ALA A 15 0.34 12.85 -6.81
CA ALA A 15 -0.14 12.09 -5.64
C ALA A 15 -0.79 13.00 -4.60
N GLU A 16 -0.19 14.15 -4.27
CA GLU A 16 -0.78 15.12 -3.34
C GLU A 16 -2.09 15.71 -3.88
N ALA A 17 -2.17 15.94 -5.20
CA ALA A 17 -3.40 16.37 -5.84
C ALA A 17 -4.50 15.30 -5.77
N ALA A 18 -4.15 14.02 -5.96
CA ALA A 18 -5.07 12.90 -5.78
C ALA A 18 -5.59 12.81 -4.33
N VAL A 19 -4.72 12.99 -3.32
CA VAL A 19 -5.16 12.98 -1.91
C VAL A 19 -6.18 14.08 -1.61
N ARG A 20 -5.97 15.30 -2.14
CA ARG A 20 -6.97 16.37 -2.00
C ARG A 20 -8.31 15.98 -2.62
N TRP A 21 -8.28 15.42 -3.82
CA TRP A 21 -9.47 14.95 -4.50
C TRP A 21 -10.20 13.85 -3.70
N ILE A 22 -9.49 12.86 -3.14
CA ILE A 22 -10.07 11.82 -2.28
C ILE A 22 -10.72 12.42 -1.04
N ASN A 23 -10.01 13.32 -0.36
CA ASN A 23 -10.51 13.98 0.85
C ASN A 23 -11.79 14.78 0.58
N GLU A 24 -11.88 15.47 -0.57
CA GLU A 24 -13.08 16.19 -0.99
C GLU A 24 -14.26 15.25 -1.28
N GLN A 25 -14.03 14.11 -1.93
CA GLN A 25 -15.07 13.12 -2.23
C GLN A 25 -15.62 12.43 -0.96
N GLU A 26 -14.73 12.09 -0.02
CA GLU A 26 -15.10 11.32 1.17
C GLU A 26 -15.41 12.18 2.40
N GLY A 27 -15.13 13.49 2.34
CA GLY A 27 -15.25 14.38 3.50
C GLY A 27 -14.27 14.02 4.62
N ARG A 28 -13.07 13.55 4.26
CA ARG A 28 -12.01 13.11 5.18
C ARG A 28 -10.79 14.03 5.10
N SER A 29 -9.83 13.80 6.00
CA SER A 29 -8.59 14.57 6.09
C SER A 29 -7.37 13.64 6.16
N TYR A 30 -7.23 12.78 5.16
CA TYR A 30 -6.07 11.91 5.05
C TYR A 30 -4.80 12.68 4.69
N GLU A 31 -3.68 12.15 5.17
CA GLU A 31 -2.34 12.54 4.77
C GLU A 31 -1.72 11.46 3.87
N LEU A 32 -0.98 11.89 2.84
CA LEU A 32 -0.14 10.99 2.05
C LEU A 32 1.07 10.56 2.89
N THR A 33 1.20 9.27 3.14
CA THR A 33 2.34 8.70 3.90
C THR A 33 3.26 7.83 3.05
N GLY A 34 2.82 7.42 1.85
CA GLY A 34 3.64 6.65 0.95
C GLY A 34 2.95 6.20 -0.33
N LEU A 35 3.69 5.46 -1.15
CA LEU A 35 3.19 4.80 -2.36
C LEU A 35 3.44 3.29 -2.27
N ALA A 36 2.42 2.46 -2.49
CA ALA A 36 2.54 1.01 -2.48
C ALA A 36 2.95 0.44 -3.85
N ASP A 37 2.30 0.92 -4.92
CA ASP A 37 2.38 0.39 -6.27
C ASP A 37 2.54 1.54 -7.28
N ALA A 38 3.78 1.99 -7.48
CA ALA A 38 4.12 3.05 -8.43
C ALA A 38 5.01 2.49 -9.55
N PRO A 39 4.80 2.89 -10.82
CA PRO A 39 5.71 2.53 -11.90
C PRO A 39 7.09 3.16 -11.65
N ALA A 40 8.15 2.52 -12.15
CA ALA A 40 9.51 3.04 -11.98
C ALA A 40 9.69 4.45 -12.58
N THR A 41 9.02 4.71 -13.71
CA THR A 41 9.00 6.01 -14.38
C THR A 41 7.62 6.30 -14.96
N PRO A 42 7.11 7.53 -14.82
CA PRO A 42 5.90 7.94 -15.53
C PRO A 42 6.19 8.02 -17.02
N HIS A 43 5.29 7.47 -17.83
CA HIS A 43 5.37 7.57 -19.29
C HIS A 43 4.55 8.77 -19.76
N PRO A 44 5.16 9.75 -20.46
CA PRO A 44 4.44 10.92 -20.95
C PRO A 44 3.24 10.52 -21.81
N GLY A 45 2.09 11.15 -21.56
CA GLY A 45 0.84 10.90 -22.30
C GLY A 45 0.15 9.57 -21.98
N SER A 46 0.70 8.75 -21.08
CA SER A 46 0.05 7.54 -20.59
C SER A 46 -0.58 7.78 -19.21
N PRO A 47 -1.74 7.18 -18.91
CA PRO A 47 -2.28 7.21 -17.56
C PRO A 47 -1.29 6.60 -16.56
N ILE A 48 -1.18 7.21 -15.39
CA ILE A 48 -0.34 6.73 -14.29
C ILE A 48 -1.26 6.06 -13.28
N GLU A 49 -0.98 4.81 -12.92
CA GLU A 49 -1.65 4.14 -11.81
C GLU A 49 -0.74 4.20 -10.57
N LEU A 50 -1.28 4.69 -9.46
CA LEU A 50 -0.58 4.79 -8.18
C LEU A 50 -1.41 4.14 -7.08
N GLY A 51 -0.78 3.27 -6.29
CA GLY A 51 -1.30 2.87 -4.99
C GLY A 51 -0.87 3.89 -3.93
N LEU A 52 -1.80 4.70 -3.43
CA LEU A 52 -1.56 5.69 -2.37
C LEU A 52 -1.73 5.05 -1.00
N VAL A 53 -0.80 5.30 -0.08
CA VAL A 53 -0.97 4.98 1.35
C VAL A 53 -1.41 6.26 2.06
N LEU A 54 -2.62 6.22 2.62
CA LEU A 54 -3.31 7.36 3.22
C LEU A 54 -3.54 7.08 4.69
N CYS A 55 -3.19 8.01 5.59
CA CYS A 55 -3.45 7.84 7.01
C CYS A 55 -4.17 9.06 7.60
N ASP A 56 -5.04 8.84 8.59
CA ASP A 56 -5.79 9.89 9.31
C ASP A 56 -5.27 10.15 10.74
N GLY A 57 -4.09 9.62 11.05
CA GLY A 57 -3.45 9.69 12.37
C GLY A 57 -3.58 8.40 13.19
N GLU A 58 -4.61 7.59 12.93
CA GLU A 58 -4.79 6.29 13.61
C GLU A 58 -4.81 5.12 12.64
N LEU A 59 -5.56 5.26 11.55
CA LEU A 59 -5.75 4.22 10.55
C LEU A 59 -5.13 4.63 9.23
N CYS A 60 -4.51 3.64 8.58
CA CYS A 60 -4.03 3.78 7.22
C CYS A 60 -4.86 2.91 6.29
N SER A 61 -5.23 3.46 5.14
CA SER A 61 -5.83 2.75 4.02
C SER A 61 -4.93 2.86 2.79
N ARG A 62 -5.14 1.93 1.86
CA ARG A 62 -4.51 1.96 0.55
C ARG A 62 -5.57 2.17 -0.51
N GLU A 63 -5.41 3.22 -1.29
CA GLU A 63 -6.31 3.55 -2.39
C GLU A 63 -5.55 3.44 -3.72
N GLN A 64 -6.15 2.77 -4.70
CA GLN A 64 -5.61 2.76 -6.05
C GLN A 64 -6.22 3.93 -6.82
N ILE A 65 -5.38 4.79 -7.39
CA ILE A 65 -5.82 5.91 -8.20
C ILE A 65 -5.24 5.80 -9.61
N ARG A 66 -6.07 6.10 -10.61
CA ARG A 66 -5.63 6.34 -11.98
C ARG A 66 -5.60 7.83 -12.24
N ILE A 67 -4.48 8.32 -12.75
CA ILE A 67 -4.21 9.72 -13.00
C ILE A 67 -4.00 9.91 -14.50
N THR A 68 -4.78 10.80 -15.09
CA THR A 68 -4.63 11.24 -16.49
C THR A 68 -4.28 12.72 -16.56
N GLY A 69 -3.71 13.14 -17.68
CA GLY A 69 -3.25 14.52 -17.88
C GLY A 69 -1.80 14.76 -17.40
N SER A 70 -1.30 15.97 -17.65
CA SER A 70 0.05 16.42 -17.28
C SER A 70 0.04 17.88 -16.83
N ASP A 71 1.15 18.33 -16.25
CA ASP A 71 1.43 19.76 -16.02
C ASP A 71 0.37 20.49 -15.18
N GLY A 72 -0.09 19.87 -14.09
CA GLY A 72 -1.03 20.49 -13.16
C GLY A 72 -2.50 20.37 -13.56
N LYS A 73 -2.80 19.80 -14.73
CA LYS A 73 -4.17 19.51 -15.19
C LYS A 73 -4.44 18.02 -15.11
N TRP A 74 -4.53 17.52 -13.88
CA TRP A 74 -4.76 16.11 -13.62
C TRP A 74 -6.25 15.82 -13.50
N GLU A 75 -6.65 14.67 -14.04
CA GLU A 75 -7.95 14.05 -13.81
C GLU A 75 -7.72 12.75 -13.03
N PHE A 76 -8.66 12.44 -12.13
CA PHE A 76 -8.56 11.35 -11.18
C PHE A 76 -9.75 10.42 -11.32
N ASP A 77 -9.46 9.13 -11.42
CA ASP A 77 -10.44 8.07 -11.36
C ASP A 77 -10.03 7.06 -10.28
N ALA A 78 -11.01 6.52 -9.57
CA ALA A 78 -10.79 5.37 -8.70
C ALA A 78 -10.23 4.23 -9.54
N GLY A 79 -8.98 3.86 -9.28
CA GLY A 79 -8.34 2.72 -9.92
C GLY A 79 -8.96 1.42 -9.43
N GLN A 80 -8.85 0.37 -10.23
CA GLN A 80 -9.14 -0.95 -9.70
C GLN A 80 -8.00 -1.31 -8.75
N VAL A 81 -8.30 -1.47 -7.47
CA VAL A 81 -7.42 -2.21 -6.58
C VAL A 81 -7.32 -3.59 -7.20
N ALA A 82 -6.22 -3.89 -7.89
CA ALA A 82 -5.94 -5.23 -8.36
C ALA A 82 -6.18 -6.14 -7.16
N ALA A 83 -7.10 -7.11 -7.30
CA ALA A 83 -7.36 -8.06 -6.24
C ALA A 83 -5.99 -8.61 -5.84
N GLN A 84 -5.53 -8.23 -4.64
CA GLN A 84 -4.24 -8.70 -4.15
C GLN A 84 -4.29 -10.20 -4.31
N GLU A 85 -3.36 -10.76 -5.10
CA GLU A 85 -3.12 -12.19 -5.05
C GLU A 85 -2.89 -12.48 -3.57
N ILE A 86 -3.88 -13.15 -2.96
CA ILE A 86 -3.79 -13.53 -1.56
C ILE A 86 -2.44 -14.23 -1.46
N PRO A 87 -1.49 -13.70 -0.67
CA PRO A 87 -0.17 -14.31 -0.58
C PRO A 87 -0.39 -15.81 -0.33
N PRO A 88 0.39 -16.69 -0.99
CA PRO A 88 0.23 -18.13 -0.83
C PRO A 88 0.08 -18.41 0.65
N LEU A 89 -1.03 -19.06 1.01
CA LEU A 89 -1.52 -19.27 2.37
C LEU A 89 -0.39 -19.15 3.40
N LEU A 90 -0.28 -17.99 4.06
CA LEU A 90 0.78 -17.73 5.06
C LEU A 90 0.65 -18.66 6.28
N ASP A 91 -0.42 -19.44 6.37
CA ASP A 91 -0.48 -20.54 7.28
C ASP A 91 0.38 -21.70 6.78
N PRO A 92 1.39 -22.14 7.57
CA PRO A 92 2.10 -23.36 7.28
C PRO A 92 1.09 -24.52 7.17
N PRO A 93 1.36 -25.51 6.31
CA PRO A 93 0.45 -26.64 6.11
C PRO A 93 0.02 -27.26 7.43
N ALA A 94 -1.26 -27.68 7.49
CA ALA A 94 -1.81 -28.31 8.68
C ALA A 94 -0.91 -29.46 9.15
N GLY A 95 -0.48 -29.40 10.42
CA GLY A 95 0.42 -30.40 11.03
C GLY A 95 1.91 -30.04 11.01
N VAL A 96 2.40 -29.25 10.05
CA VAL A 96 3.82 -28.84 9.99
C VAL A 96 4.15 -27.86 11.13
N ARG A 97 3.23 -26.95 11.45
CA ARG A 97 3.41 -25.92 12.48
C ARG A 97 3.68 -26.52 13.87
N ARG A 98 2.93 -27.56 14.25
CA ARG A 98 2.99 -28.12 15.61
C ARG A 98 4.32 -28.81 15.87
N THR A 99 4.71 -29.75 15.01
CA THR A 99 5.96 -30.50 15.18
C THR A 99 7.18 -29.58 15.07
N TRP A 100 7.14 -28.58 14.17
CA TRP A 100 8.21 -27.58 14.08
C TRP A 100 8.30 -26.72 15.34
N LEU A 101 7.17 -26.26 15.88
CA LEU A 101 7.12 -25.44 17.09
C LEU A 101 7.64 -26.21 18.31
N GLU A 102 7.19 -27.46 18.48
CA GLU A 102 7.66 -28.37 19.55
C GLU A 102 9.19 -28.53 19.50
N ALA A 103 9.76 -28.67 18.30
CA ALA A 103 11.20 -28.78 18.12
C ALA A 103 11.96 -27.47 18.45
N GLN A 104 11.35 -26.29 18.27
CA GLN A 104 11.96 -25.01 18.65
C GLN A 104 11.88 -24.77 20.16
N LEU A 105 10.75 -25.10 20.79
CA LEU A 105 10.56 -24.95 22.24
C LEU A 105 11.53 -25.80 23.06
N GLY A 106 11.98 -26.95 22.54
CA GLY A 106 13.02 -27.75 23.18
C GLY A 106 14.44 -27.19 23.03
N LYS A 107 14.65 -26.20 22.16
CA LYS A 107 15.98 -25.64 21.84
C LYS A 107 16.22 -24.25 22.43
N PHE A 108 15.17 -23.49 22.66
CA PHE A 108 15.24 -22.09 23.08
C PHE A 108 14.44 -21.86 24.36
N GLU A 109 14.92 -20.97 25.23
CA GLU A 109 14.24 -20.60 26.48
C GLU A 109 12.89 -19.91 26.23
N PHE A 110 12.73 -19.26 25.07
CA PHE A 110 11.45 -18.72 24.61
C PHE A 110 11.40 -18.67 23.07
N VAL A 111 10.18 -18.64 22.53
CA VAL A 111 9.91 -18.53 21.08
C VAL A 111 8.91 -17.39 20.86
N LEU A 112 9.25 -16.44 19.98
CA LEU A 112 8.36 -15.35 19.58
C LEU A 112 7.65 -15.72 18.28
N LEU A 113 6.32 -15.72 18.27
CA LEU A 113 5.49 -15.91 17.08
C LEU A 113 4.88 -14.58 16.67
N LEU A 114 5.33 -14.02 15.55
CA LEU A 114 4.75 -12.83 14.96
C LEU A 114 3.69 -13.23 13.94
N PHE A 115 2.42 -13.00 14.28
CA PHE A 115 1.31 -13.13 13.34
C PHE A 115 1.06 -11.77 12.71
N TYR A 116 1.52 -11.60 11.48
CA TYR A 116 1.20 -10.40 10.71
C TYR A 116 -0.08 -10.62 9.92
N ARG A 117 -1.10 -9.80 10.21
CA ARG A 117 -2.34 -9.72 9.43
C ARG A 117 -2.50 -8.30 8.92
N GLY A 118 -1.57 -7.89 8.05
CA GLY A 118 -1.68 -6.61 7.37
C GLY A 118 -2.94 -6.58 6.51
N ARG A 119 -3.76 -5.55 6.72
CA ARG A 119 -4.57 -5.02 5.63
C ARG A 119 -3.61 -4.11 4.87
N TRP A 120 -3.09 -4.61 3.76
CA TRP A 120 -2.40 -3.77 2.78
C TRP A 120 -3.44 -3.15 1.88
#